data_AF-A0A2E9XKZ6-F1
#
_entry.id   AF-A0A2E9XKZ6-F1
#
_cell.length_a   1.000
_cell.length_b   1.000
_cell.length_c   1.000
_cell.angle_alpha   90.00
_cell.angle_beta   90.00
_cell.angle_gamma   90.00
#
_symmetry.space_group_name_H-M   'P 1'
#
loop_
_entity.id
_entity.type
_entity.pdbx_description
1 polymer ?
#
loop_
_entity_poly.entity_id
_entity_poly.type
_entity_poly.pdbx_seq_one_letter_code
_entity_poly.pdbx_strand_id
1 'polypeptide(L)'
;SKSGKRMVQYWELPDEREKHFYKAVHMKHPCTIWTMESIANYRWHWKLFNALCAEYTYRYGKVHKTDALLRKDLFYGPANISNDGLTPFRMAMFEDCKGPDVVKSYRTYYHAKDFKMVWTKRPTPNWWTKAA
;
A
#
# COMPACT_ATOMS: atom_id res chain seq x y z
N SER A 1 -27.15 -0.28 -6.90
CA SER A 1 -27.43 1.12 -6.56
C SER A 1 -26.81 2.03 -7.62
N LYS A 2 -27.62 2.64 -8.49
CA LYS A 2 -27.19 3.65 -9.47
C LYS A 2 -27.37 5.02 -8.81
N SER A 3 -26.46 5.38 -7.90
CA SER A 3 -26.43 6.71 -7.30
C SER A 3 -25.80 7.69 -8.29
N GLY A 4 -26.41 8.87 -8.44
CA GLY A 4 -26.08 9.93 -9.39
C GLY A 4 -24.56 10.12 -9.55
N LYS A 5 -24.10 9.98 -10.79
CA LYS A 5 -22.68 9.90 -11.15
C LYS A 5 -21.95 11.19 -10.77
N ARG A 6 -21.22 11.16 -9.65
CA ARG A 6 -20.05 12.02 -9.49
C ARG A 6 -19.13 11.76 -10.69
N MET A 7 -18.79 12.79 -11.45
CA MET A 7 -17.76 12.66 -12.49
C MET A 7 -16.45 12.27 -11.80
N VAL A 8 -15.98 11.05 -12.06
CA VAL A 8 -14.71 10.53 -11.52
C VAL A 8 -13.68 10.63 -12.63
N GLN A 9 -12.49 11.12 -12.30
CA GLN A 9 -11.37 11.06 -13.22
C GLN A 9 -11.07 9.61 -13.58
N TYR A 10 -10.86 9.36 -14.87
CA TYR A 10 -10.58 8.05 -15.41
C TYR A 10 -9.33 8.15 -16.28
N TRP A 11 -8.47 7.14 -16.18
CA TRP A 11 -7.24 7.03 -16.94
C TRP A 11 -7.36 5.74 -17.74
N GLU A 12 -7.47 5.88 -19.05
CA GLU A 12 -7.53 4.77 -19.98
C GLU A 12 -6.10 4.34 -20.35
N LEU A 13 -5.81 3.05 -20.23
CA LEU A 13 -4.57 2.47 -20.71
C LEU A 13 -4.74 2.06 -22.19
N PRO A 14 -3.76 2.33 -23.06
CA PRO A 14 -3.90 2.10 -24.51
C PRO A 14 -3.72 0.63 -24.92
N ASP A 15 -3.67 -0.30 -23.97
CA ASP A 15 -3.33 -1.70 -24.21
C ASP A 15 -4.09 -2.66 -23.29
N GLU A 16 -3.76 -3.94 -23.37
CA GLU A 16 -4.45 -5.01 -22.62
C GLU A 16 -4.47 -4.80 -21.09
N ARG A 17 -3.58 -3.95 -20.53
CA ARG A 17 -3.61 -3.62 -19.09
C ARG A 17 -4.93 -2.99 -18.68
N GLU A 18 -5.64 -2.29 -19.58
CA GLU A 18 -6.95 -1.70 -19.28
C GLU A 18 -7.97 -2.73 -18.81
N LYS A 19 -7.91 -3.95 -19.36
CA LYS A 19 -8.84 -5.03 -19.00
C LYS A 19 -8.43 -5.77 -17.73
N HIS A 20 -7.14 -5.71 -17.37
CA HIS A 20 -6.55 -6.52 -16.31
C HIS A 20 -6.33 -5.74 -15.00
N PHE A 21 -5.97 -4.46 -15.09
CA PHE A 21 -5.63 -3.65 -13.93
C PHE A 21 -6.88 -3.18 -13.19
N TYR A 22 -6.73 -3.00 -11.88
CA TYR A 22 -7.78 -2.34 -11.11
C TYR A 22 -7.90 -0.87 -11.51
N LYS A 23 -9.11 -0.34 -11.45
CA LYS A 23 -9.38 1.09 -11.66
C LYS A 23 -8.57 1.93 -10.67
N ALA A 24 -8.01 3.04 -11.15
CA ALA A 24 -7.26 3.97 -10.33
C ALA A 24 -8.14 4.51 -9.18
N VAL A 25 -7.61 4.44 -7.97
CA VAL A 25 -8.24 4.95 -6.73
C VAL A 25 -7.20 5.66 -5.87
N HIS A 26 -7.65 6.52 -4.96
CA HIS A 26 -6.79 7.19 -3.98
C HIS A 26 -5.60 7.97 -4.58
N MET A 27 -5.80 8.62 -5.74
CA MET A 27 -4.75 9.32 -6.50
C MET A 27 -4.04 10.43 -5.71
N LYS A 28 -4.75 11.05 -4.75
CA LYS A 28 -4.22 12.10 -3.88
C LYS A 28 -3.67 11.57 -2.54
N HIS A 29 -3.72 10.27 -2.31
CA HIS A 29 -3.23 9.71 -1.06
C HIS A 29 -1.70 9.85 -0.99
N PRO A 30 -1.11 10.20 0.17
CA PRO A 30 0.32 10.43 0.29
C PRO A 30 1.16 9.26 -0.25
N CYS A 31 0.83 8.00 0.08
CA CYS A 31 1.57 6.86 -0.45
C CYS A 31 1.48 6.72 -1.98
N THR A 32 0.34 7.08 -2.60
CA THR A 32 0.19 7.05 -4.06
C THR A 32 1.10 8.07 -4.72
N ILE A 33 1.09 9.31 -4.20
CA ILE A 33 1.97 10.39 -4.66
C ILE A 33 3.43 9.96 -4.52
N TRP A 34 3.83 9.48 -3.33
CA TRP A 34 5.20 9.00 -3.07
C TRP A 34 5.65 7.90 -4.03
N THR A 35 4.76 6.94 -4.35
CA THR A 35 5.07 5.87 -5.31
C THR A 35 5.47 6.41 -6.68
N MET A 36 4.82 7.48 -7.12
CA MET A 36 5.00 8.08 -8.44
C MET A 36 6.17 9.07 -8.50
N GLU A 37 6.75 9.44 -7.36
CA GLU A 37 7.87 10.41 -7.29
C GLU A 37 9.18 9.87 -7.85
N SER A 38 9.40 8.54 -7.85
CA SER A 38 10.65 7.93 -8.34
C SER A 38 10.48 6.43 -8.53
N ILE A 39 11.17 5.85 -9.52
CA ILE A 39 11.21 4.39 -9.73
C ILE A 39 11.73 3.64 -8.49
N ALA A 40 12.59 4.25 -7.68
CA ALA A 40 13.09 3.64 -6.46
C ALA A 40 11.97 3.46 -5.42
N ASN A 41 11.08 4.45 -5.29
CA ASN A 41 9.90 4.39 -4.43
C ASN A 41 8.91 3.33 -4.92
N TYR A 42 8.65 3.29 -6.24
CA TYR A 42 7.83 2.26 -6.86
C TYR A 42 8.35 0.85 -6.55
N ARG A 43 9.66 0.62 -6.76
CA ARG A 43 10.31 -0.67 -6.48
C ARG A 43 10.24 -1.04 -5.00
N TRP A 44 10.37 -0.07 -4.10
CA TRP A 44 10.20 -0.30 -2.68
C TRP A 44 8.77 -0.75 -2.36
N HIS A 45 7.75 -0.07 -2.91
CA HIS A 45 6.35 -0.48 -2.75
C HIS A 45 6.05 -1.84 -3.36
N TRP A 46 6.63 -2.18 -4.51
CA TRP A 46 6.46 -3.51 -5.09
C TRP A 46 7.05 -4.60 -4.17
N LYS A 47 8.22 -4.36 -3.55
CA LYS A 47 8.79 -5.28 -2.55
C LYS A 47 7.89 -5.42 -1.33
N LEU A 48 7.35 -4.32 -0.81
CA LEU A 48 6.40 -4.35 0.30
C LEU A 48 5.12 -5.10 -0.08
N PHE A 49 4.56 -4.84 -1.26
CA PHE A 49 3.41 -5.54 -1.80
C PHE A 49 3.65 -7.06 -1.87
N ASN A 50 4.80 -7.48 -2.39
CA ASN A 50 5.18 -8.88 -2.44
C ASN A 50 5.25 -9.52 -1.03
N ALA A 51 5.88 -8.83 -0.08
CA ALA A 51 5.94 -9.28 1.32
C ALA A 51 4.56 -9.39 1.97
N LEU A 52 3.66 -8.42 1.71
CA LEU A 52 2.28 -8.46 2.20
C LEU A 52 1.48 -9.62 1.61
N CYS A 53 1.69 -9.95 0.33
CA CYS A 53 1.05 -11.10 -0.30
C CYS A 53 1.57 -12.43 0.29
N ALA A 54 2.86 -12.52 0.57
CA ALA A 54 3.46 -13.66 1.27
C ALA A 54 2.88 -13.79 2.69
N GLU A 55 2.77 -12.69 3.44
CA GLU A 55 2.16 -12.68 4.78
C GLU A 55 0.68 -13.07 4.73
N TYR A 56 -0.10 -12.60 3.74
CA TYR A 56 -1.49 -13.02 3.54
C TYR A 56 -1.58 -14.53 3.32
N THR A 57 -0.73 -15.08 2.45
CA THR A 57 -0.69 -16.52 2.15
C THR A 57 -0.32 -17.32 3.39
N TYR A 58 0.71 -16.88 4.10
CA TYR A 58 1.11 -17.48 5.36
C TYR A 58 -0.07 -17.46 6.36
N ARG A 59 -0.68 -16.30 6.59
CA ARG A 59 -1.75 -16.09 7.56
C ARG A 59 -3.02 -16.89 7.26
N TYR A 60 -3.47 -16.92 6.01
CA TYR A 60 -4.79 -17.45 5.63
C TYR A 60 -4.75 -18.76 4.85
N GLY A 61 -3.56 -19.24 4.45
CA GLY A 61 -3.42 -20.49 3.67
C GLY A 61 -3.96 -20.40 2.24
N LYS A 62 -4.15 -19.20 1.71
CA LYS A 62 -4.67 -18.95 0.35
C LYS A 62 -3.95 -17.78 -0.31
N VAL A 63 -3.89 -17.81 -1.64
CA VAL A 63 -3.28 -16.73 -2.45
C VAL A 63 -4.22 -15.52 -2.49
N HIS A 64 -3.69 -14.32 -2.27
CA HIS A 64 -4.49 -13.10 -2.38
C HIS A 64 -4.90 -12.83 -3.84
N LYS A 65 -6.10 -12.33 -4.10
CA LYS A 65 -6.56 -12.11 -5.49
C LYS A 65 -5.64 -11.15 -6.27
N THR A 66 -5.22 -10.05 -5.64
CA THR A 66 -4.27 -9.10 -6.24
C THR A 66 -2.92 -9.72 -6.54
N ASP A 67 -2.49 -10.69 -5.73
CA ASP A 67 -1.24 -11.40 -5.95
C ASP A 67 -1.30 -12.18 -7.28
N ALA A 68 -2.33 -13.01 -7.40
CA ALA A 68 -2.57 -13.84 -8.58
C ALA A 68 -2.74 -13.02 -9.87
N LEU A 69 -3.39 -11.85 -9.77
CA LEU A 69 -3.67 -11.00 -10.93
C LEU A 69 -2.52 -10.08 -11.31
N LEU A 70 -1.87 -9.42 -10.33
CA LEU A 70 -1.07 -8.23 -10.62
C LEU A 70 0.42 -8.35 -10.25
N ARG A 71 0.87 -9.40 -9.54
CA ARG A 71 2.28 -9.44 -9.08
C ARG A 71 3.29 -9.34 -10.22
N LYS A 72 3.05 -10.11 -11.29
CA LYS A 72 3.93 -10.13 -12.47
C LYS A 72 3.89 -8.80 -13.20
N ASP A 73 2.70 -8.26 -13.44
CA ASP A 73 2.54 -7.05 -14.24
C ASP A 73 3.07 -5.80 -13.51
N LEU A 74 2.88 -5.72 -12.19
CA LEU A 74 3.42 -4.64 -11.37
C LEU A 74 4.93 -4.75 -11.10
N PHE A 75 5.59 -5.81 -11.56
CA PHE A 75 7.05 -5.87 -11.50
C PHE A 75 7.68 -4.81 -12.41
N TYR A 76 7.09 -4.61 -13.58
CA TYR A 76 7.52 -3.60 -14.54
C TYR A 76 6.93 -2.25 -14.14
N GLY A 77 7.78 -1.39 -13.58
CA GLY A 77 7.39 -0.01 -13.25
C GLY A 77 7.10 0.83 -14.49
N PRO A 78 6.46 2.01 -14.32
CA PRO A 78 6.18 2.92 -15.44
C PRO A 78 7.47 3.35 -16.15
N ALA A 79 7.44 3.45 -17.48
CA ALA A 79 8.62 3.85 -18.26
C ALA A 79 8.98 5.34 -18.11
N ASN A 80 8.01 6.18 -17.75
CA ASN A 80 8.13 7.63 -17.69
C ASN A 80 8.26 8.19 -16.26
N ILE A 81 8.52 7.34 -15.27
CA ILE A 81 8.76 7.79 -13.90
C ILE A 81 10.21 8.25 -13.76
N SER A 82 10.46 9.29 -12.97
CA SER A 82 11.82 9.76 -12.71
C SER A 82 12.63 8.73 -11.92
N ASN A 83 13.95 8.90 -11.91
CA ASN A 83 14.87 8.01 -11.19
C ASN A 83 15.73 8.83 -10.22
N ASP A 84 15.06 9.46 -9.26
CA ASP A 84 15.68 10.40 -8.32
C ASP A 84 16.18 9.70 -7.03
N GLY A 85 16.28 8.37 -7.05
CA GLY A 85 16.58 7.57 -5.85
C GLY A 85 15.38 7.46 -4.91
N LEU A 86 15.59 6.89 -3.72
CA LEU A 86 14.55 6.70 -2.71
C LEU A 86 14.28 8.03 -2.00
N THR A 87 13.07 8.57 -2.14
CA THR A 87 12.69 9.84 -1.49
C THR A 87 12.17 9.59 -0.07
N PRO A 88 12.17 10.60 0.83
CA PRO A 88 11.69 10.45 2.19
C PRO A 88 10.27 9.87 2.25
N PHE A 89 10.06 8.86 3.10
CA PHE A 89 8.75 8.20 3.24
C PHE A 89 7.65 9.18 3.63
N ARG A 90 6.55 9.20 2.88
CA ARG A 90 5.34 9.94 3.28
C ARG A 90 4.62 9.21 4.41
N MET A 91 4.32 9.94 5.49
CA MET A 91 3.57 9.44 6.65
C MET A 91 2.08 9.71 6.47
N ALA A 92 1.33 8.69 6.02
CA ALA A 92 -0.13 8.74 5.86
C ALA A 92 -0.86 8.37 7.17
N MET A 93 -0.68 9.21 8.19
CA MET A 93 -1.20 9.01 9.55
C MET A 93 -1.70 10.33 10.14
N PHE A 94 -2.29 10.27 11.34
CA PHE A 94 -2.70 11.46 12.10
C PHE A 94 -1.50 12.36 12.40
N GLU A 95 -1.72 13.68 12.47
CA GLU A 95 -0.64 14.65 12.62
C GLU A 95 0.12 14.48 13.94
N ASP A 96 -0.60 14.18 15.02
CA ASP A 96 -0.06 13.90 16.36
C ASP A 96 0.80 12.63 16.45
N CYS A 97 0.71 11.75 15.46
CA CYS A 97 1.51 10.52 15.39
C CYS A 97 2.84 10.72 14.64
N LYS A 98 3.00 11.81 13.89
CA LYS A 98 4.18 12.05 13.06
C LYS A 98 5.38 12.46 13.91
N GLY A 99 6.55 12.03 13.49
CA GLY A 99 7.81 12.29 14.18
C GLY A 99 9.02 11.92 13.32
N PRO A 100 10.25 12.16 13.84
CA PRO A 100 11.48 11.91 13.09
C PRO A 100 11.74 10.40 12.89
N ASP A 101 11.26 9.55 13.79
CA ASP A 101 11.34 8.10 13.67
C ASP A 101 10.05 7.54 13.07
N VAL A 102 10.11 7.17 11.79
CA VAL A 102 8.98 6.63 11.03
C VAL A 102 8.42 5.35 11.67
N VAL A 103 9.27 4.48 12.23
CA VAL A 103 8.82 3.22 12.85
C VAL A 103 8.06 3.53 14.14
N LYS A 104 8.59 4.41 14.98
CA LYS A 104 7.91 4.85 16.20
C LYS A 104 6.58 5.53 15.85
N SER A 105 6.55 6.38 14.83
CA SER A 105 5.34 7.06 14.37
C SER A 105 4.23 6.09 13.94
N TYR A 106 4.54 5.05 13.15
CA TYR A 106 3.54 4.04 12.78
C TYR A 106 3.06 3.21 13.96
N ARG A 107 3.95 2.88 14.93
CA ARG A 107 3.54 2.18 16.16
C ARG A 107 2.57 3.04 16.98
N THR A 108 2.86 4.33 17.17
CA THR A 108 1.95 5.28 17.82
C THR A 108 0.62 5.36 17.08
N TYR A 109 0.64 5.48 15.75
CA TYR A 109 -0.57 5.52 14.94
C TYR A 109 -1.44 4.26 15.10
N TYR A 110 -0.82 3.08 15.12
CA TYR A 110 -1.55 1.84 15.35
C TYR A 110 -2.16 1.76 16.75
N HIS A 111 -1.54 2.36 17.76
CA HIS A 111 -2.14 2.50 19.09
C HIS A 111 -3.26 3.54 19.14
N ALA A 112 -3.17 4.62 18.38
CA ALA A 112 -4.18 5.69 18.37
C ALA A 112 -5.45 5.30 17.60
N LYS A 113 -5.32 4.48 16.56
CA LYS A 113 -6.44 4.15 15.68
C LYS A 113 -7.29 3.01 16.25
N ASP A 114 -8.60 3.14 16.07
CA ASP A 114 -9.57 2.12 16.46
C ASP A 114 -9.66 1.02 15.40
N PHE A 115 -8.81 -0.01 15.51
CA PHE A 115 -8.96 -1.25 14.76
C PHE A 115 -8.55 -2.47 15.59
N LYS A 116 -9.24 -3.59 15.36
CA LYS A 116 -8.88 -4.86 15.98
C LYS A 116 -7.60 -5.40 15.37
N MET A 117 -6.53 -5.42 16.16
CA MET A 117 -5.31 -6.13 15.79
C MET A 117 -5.42 -7.60 16.15
N VAL A 118 -5.25 -8.47 15.14
CA VAL A 118 -5.30 -9.91 15.33
C VAL A 118 -4.02 -10.52 14.78
N TRP A 119 -3.33 -11.28 15.61
CA TRP A 119 -2.21 -12.15 15.23
C TRP A 119 -2.67 -13.60 15.35
N THR A 120 -2.52 -14.38 14.29
CA THR A 120 -3.05 -15.75 14.26
C THR A 120 -1.94 -16.81 14.29
N LYS A 121 -0.89 -16.63 13.48
CA LYS A 121 0.20 -17.60 13.33
C LYS A 121 1.53 -17.14 13.93
N ARG A 122 1.59 -15.92 14.47
CA ARG A 122 2.77 -15.33 15.12
C ARG A 122 2.38 -14.79 16.48
N PRO A 123 3.34 -14.74 17.43
CA PRO A 123 3.12 -14.05 18.69
C PRO A 123 2.89 -12.55 18.46
N THR A 124 2.16 -11.93 19.39
CA THR A 124 2.01 -10.48 19.44
C THR A 124 3.38 -9.81 19.52
N PRO A 125 3.67 -8.79 18.68
CA PRO A 125 4.93 -8.07 18.73
C PRO A 125 5.14 -7.37 20.08
N ASN A 126 6.39 -7.32 20.54
CA ASN A 126 6.76 -6.70 21.83
C ASN A 126 6.37 -5.22 21.97
N TRP A 127 6.18 -4.50 20.87
CA TRP A 127 5.77 -3.09 20.86
C TRP A 127 4.25 -2.90 20.98
N TRP A 128 3.47 -3.97 20.87
CA TRP A 128 2.02 -3.91 21.02
C TRP A 128 1.60 -4.26 22.44
N THR A 129 1.08 -3.27 23.15
CA THR A 129 0.75 -3.34 24.58
C THR A 129 -0.75 -3.39 24.88
N LYS A 130 -1.63 -3.18 23.90
CA LYS A 130 -3.08 -3.34 24.11
C LYS A 130 -3.40 -4.83 24.23
N ALA A 131 -4.17 -5.19 25.26
CA ALA A 131 -4.72 -6.53 25.40
C ALA A 131 -5.48 -6.92 24.12
N ALA A 132 -5.27 -8.16 23.66
CA ALA A 132 -5.88 -8.71 22.44
C ALA A 132 -7.37 -9.00 22.60
#